data_AF-A0A147JRP4-F1
#
_entry.id   AF-A0A147JRP4-F1
#
_cell.length_a   1.000
_cell.length_b   1.000
_cell.length_c   1.000
_cell.angle_alpha   90.00
_cell.angle_beta   90.00
_cell.angle_gamma   90.00
#
_symmetry.space_group_name_H-M   'P 1'
#
loop_
_entity.id
_entity.type
_entity.pdbx_description
1 polymer ?
#
loop_
_entity_poly.entity_id
_entity_poly.type
_entity_poly.pdbx_seq_one_letter_code
_entity_poly.pdbx_strand_id
1 'polypeptide(L)'
;MVETSELDWIVQKTTELLTDKVKDAPLTDRDIELAFEMFAKPRLERLSNAFKNDLERRQAQDFIMMKLQERAKQLNAEHWQKLEI
;
A
#
# COMPACT_ATOMS: atom_id res chain seq x y z
N MET A 1 9.62 -18.09 -4.15
CA MET A 1 8.38 -17.79 -3.43
C MET A 1 8.67 -16.51 -2.71
N VAL A 2 7.91 -15.46 -2.99
CA VAL A 2 8.13 -14.16 -2.35
C VAL A 2 7.84 -14.32 -0.87
N GLU A 3 8.76 -13.86 -0.04
CA GLU A 3 8.59 -13.92 1.41
C GLU A 3 7.58 -12.85 1.84
N THR A 4 6.71 -13.18 2.81
CA THR A 4 5.74 -12.21 3.35
C THR A 4 6.42 -10.93 3.84
N SER A 5 7.65 -11.05 4.35
CA SER A 5 8.53 -9.95 4.75
C SER A 5 8.82 -8.95 3.62
N GLU A 6 8.96 -9.40 2.36
CA GLU A 6 9.18 -8.51 1.22
C GLU A 6 7.91 -7.73 0.88
N LEU A 7 6.74 -8.39 0.91
CA LEU A 7 5.46 -7.73 0.68
C LEU A 7 5.15 -6.72 1.78
N ASP A 8 5.39 -7.07 3.03
CA ASP A 8 5.23 -6.17 4.18
C ASP A 8 6.17 -4.96 4.07
N TRP A 9 7.41 -5.16 3.61
CA TRP A 9 8.32 -4.05 3.35
C TRP A 9 7.82 -3.13 2.23
N ILE A 10 7.26 -3.69 1.16
CA ILE A 10 6.64 -2.89 0.07
C ILE A 10 5.45 -2.08 0.60
N VAL A 11 4.59 -2.68 1.42
CA VAL A 11 3.47 -2.00 2.09
C VAL A 11 3.98 -0.85 2.95
N GLN A 12 4.98 -1.11 3.79
CA GLN A 12 5.57 -0.10 4.68
C GLN A 12 6.11 1.08 3.88
N LYS A 13 6.92 0.83 2.85
CA LYS A 13 7.51 1.90 2.03
C LYS A 13 6.50 2.68 1.22
N THR A 14 5.44 2.04 0.77
CA THR A 14 4.37 2.74 0.04
C THR A 14 3.51 3.58 1.01
N THR A 15 3.31 3.11 2.24
CA THR A 15 2.61 3.84 3.31
C THR A 15 3.32 5.13 3.72
N GLU A 16 4.66 5.18 3.66
CA GLU A 16 5.42 6.40 3.97
C GLU A 16 4.93 7.60 3.12
N LEU A 17 4.61 7.37 1.83
CA LEU A 17 4.10 8.42 0.94
C LEU A 17 2.69 8.88 1.31
N LEU A 18 1.83 7.92 1.69
CA LEU A 18 0.47 8.21 2.15
C LEU A 18 0.49 8.99 3.47
N THR A 19 1.49 8.73 4.32
CA THR A 19 1.70 9.43 5.59
C THR A 19 2.08 10.89 5.40
N ASP A 20 2.82 11.21 4.34
CA ASP A 20 3.09 12.61 3.99
C ASP A 20 1.87 13.26 3.33
N LYS A 21 1.22 12.56 2.40
CA LYS A 21 0.05 13.09 1.67
C LYS A 21 -1.14 13.39 2.57
N VAL A 22 -1.40 12.55 3.59
CA VAL A 22 -2.54 12.73 4.51
C VAL A 22 -2.45 14.04 5.30
N LYS A 23 -1.26 14.64 5.44
CA LYS A 23 -1.09 15.92 6.15
C LYS A 23 -1.73 17.09 5.39
N ASP A 24 -1.85 16.98 4.07
CA ASP A 24 -2.43 18.03 3.22
C ASP A 24 -3.95 17.89 3.07
N ALA A 25 -4.46 16.66 2.96
CA ALA A 25 -5.88 16.35 2.81
C ALA A 25 -6.17 14.87 3.17
N PRO A 26 -7.44 14.50 3.46
CA PRO A 26 -7.82 13.09 3.57
C PRO A 26 -7.47 12.30 2.32
N LEU A 27 -6.91 11.10 2.51
CA LEU A 27 -6.54 10.17 1.44
C LEU A 27 -7.77 9.61 0.75
N THR A 28 -7.76 9.64 -0.58
CA THR A 28 -8.78 9.04 -1.44
C THR A 28 -8.30 7.72 -2.03
N ASP A 29 -9.22 6.91 -2.59
CA ASP A 29 -8.84 5.69 -3.32
C ASP A 29 -7.85 5.98 -4.46
N ARG A 30 -7.96 7.16 -5.10
CA ARG A 30 -7.05 7.58 -6.15
C ARG A 30 -5.63 7.83 -5.65
N ASP A 31 -5.49 8.41 -4.45
CA ASP A 31 -4.18 8.60 -3.83
C ASP A 31 -3.51 7.26 -3.50
N ILE A 32 -4.31 6.28 -3.07
CA ILE A 32 -3.84 4.91 -2.75
C ILE A 32 -3.37 4.20 -4.03
N GLU A 33 -4.17 4.27 -5.10
CA GLU A 33 -3.79 3.73 -6.41
C GLU A 33 -2.49 4.37 -6.93
N LEU A 34 -2.36 5.69 -6.85
CA LEU A 34 -1.16 6.39 -7.30
C LEU A 34 0.07 5.97 -6.48
N ALA A 35 -0.04 5.87 -5.16
CA ALA A 35 1.05 5.39 -4.32
C ALA A 35 1.45 3.95 -4.69
N PHE A 36 0.46 3.08 -4.93
CA PHE A 36 0.71 1.72 -5.40
C PHE A 36 1.44 1.70 -6.76
N GLU A 37 0.93 2.44 -7.75
CA GLU A 37 1.50 2.49 -9.10
C GLU A 37 2.93 3.03 -9.11
N MET A 38 3.20 4.06 -8.30
CA MET A 38 4.50 4.71 -8.26
C MET A 38 5.55 3.89 -7.49
N PHE A 39 5.16 3.17 -6.43
CA PHE A 39 6.13 2.54 -5.52
C PHE A 39 5.99 1.02 -5.39
N ALA A 40 4.77 0.50 -5.21
CA ALA A 40 4.58 -0.92 -5.00
C ALA A 40 4.71 -1.73 -6.30
N LYS A 41 4.06 -1.28 -7.38
CA LYS A 41 4.04 -1.97 -8.67
C LYS A 41 5.44 -2.18 -9.26
N PRO A 42 6.35 -1.18 -9.32
CA PRO A 42 7.70 -1.41 -9.85
C PRO A 42 8.51 -2.39 -9.00
N ARG A 43 8.28 -2.46 -7.69
CA ARG A 43 8.95 -3.41 -6.79
C ARG A 43 8.42 -4.83 -7.00
N LEU A 44 7.10 -4.99 -7.12
CA LEU A 44 6.49 -6.28 -7.48
C LEU A 44 6.96 -6.77 -8.86
N GLU A 45 7.13 -5.87 -9.83
CA GLU A 45 7.67 -6.21 -11.15
C GLU A 45 9.12 -6.70 -11.06
N ARG A 46 9.95 -6.11 -10.18
CA ARG A 46 11.31 -6.62 -9.93
C ARG A 46 11.32 -8.01 -9.28
N LEU A 47 10.27 -8.35 -8.53
CA LEU A 47 10.07 -9.66 -7.94
C LEU A 47 9.38 -10.66 -8.91
N SER A 48 9.20 -10.32 -10.19
CA SER A 48 8.47 -11.17 -11.15
C SER A 48 8.96 -12.63 -11.18
N ASN A 49 10.28 -12.83 -11.07
CA ASN A 49 10.93 -14.14 -11.15
C ASN A 49 10.81 -14.95 -9.84
N ALA A 50 10.40 -14.29 -8.73
CA ALA A 50 10.23 -14.94 -7.43
C ALA A 50 8.84 -15.57 -7.26
N PHE A 51 7.88 -15.19 -8.11
CA PHE A 51 6.54 -15.80 -8.19
C PHE A 51 6.57 -17.07 -9.04
N LYS A 52 5.81 -18.08 -8.62
CA LYS A 52 5.67 -19.36 -9.33
C LYS A 52 4.76 -19.22 -10.55
N ASN A 53 3.77 -18.33 -10.50
CA ASN A 53 2.79 -18.11 -11.55
C ASN A 53 2.09 -16.74 -11.40
N ASP A 54 1.27 -16.40 -12.40
CA ASP A 54 0.51 -15.15 -12.42
C ASP A 54 -0.52 -15.04 -11.29
N LEU A 55 -1.05 -16.16 -10.79
CA LEU A 55 -1.99 -16.16 -9.68
C LEU A 55 -1.31 -15.68 -8.39
N GLU A 56 -0.11 -16.19 -8.07
CA GLU A 56 0.67 -15.76 -6.90
C GLU A 56 1.03 -14.27 -7.00
N ARG A 57 1.36 -13.79 -8.21
CA ARG A 57 1.60 -12.36 -8.46
C ARG A 57 0.36 -11.51 -8.20
N ARG A 58 -0.82 -11.93 -8.67
CA ARG A 58 -2.09 -11.22 -8.43
C ARG A 58 -2.43 -11.20 -6.94
N GLN A 59 -2.26 -12.33 -6.24
CA GLN A 59 -2.46 -12.42 -4.80
C GLN A 59 -1.56 -11.45 -4.02
N ALA A 60 -0.30 -11.29 -4.45
CA ALA A 60 0.61 -10.31 -3.86
C ALA A 60 0.17 -8.86 -4.13
N GLN A 61 -0.34 -8.56 -5.33
CA GLN A 61 -0.92 -7.24 -5.66
C GLN A 61 -2.13 -6.93 -4.78
N ASP A 62 -3.08 -7.87 -4.69
CA ASP A 62 -4.30 -7.73 -3.89
C ASP A 62 -3.97 -7.56 -2.40
N PHE A 63 -3.01 -8.33 -1.89
CA PHE A 63 -2.53 -8.20 -0.51
C PHE A 63 -2.00 -6.79 -0.21
N ILE A 64 -1.11 -6.27 -1.07
CA ILE A 64 -0.56 -4.92 -0.89
C ILE A 64 -1.67 -3.87 -0.95
N MET A 65 -2.57 -3.96 -1.94
CA MET A 65 -3.65 -2.99 -2.09
C MET A 65 -4.57 -2.98 -0.86
N MET A 66 -4.97 -4.16 -0.38
CA MET A 66 -5.77 -4.30 0.83
C MET A 66 -5.09 -3.65 2.04
N LYS A 67 -3.78 -3.89 2.22
CA LYS A 67 -3.02 -3.31 3.33
C LYS A 67 -2.89 -1.78 3.24
N LEU A 68 -2.70 -1.25 2.04
CA LEU A 68 -2.65 0.19 1.84
C LEU A 68 -4.01 0.86 2.10
N GLN A 69 -5.11 0.22 1.71
CA GLN A 69 -6.46 0.70 2.02
C GLN A 69 -6.75 0.69 3.52
N GLU A 70 -6.40 -0.39 4.23
CA GLU A 70 -6.50 -0.47 5.70
C GLU A 70 -5.72 0.67 6.35
N ARG A 71 -4.47 0.90 5.91
CA ARG A 71 -3.61 1.91 6.50
C ARG A 71 -4.04 3.33 6.16
N ALA A 72 -4.53 3.58 4.94
CA ALA A 72 -5.08 4.88 4.55
C ALA A 72 -6.32 5.25 5.39
N LYS A 73 -7.20 4.29 5.69
CA LYS A 73 -8.34 4.50 6.60
C LYS A 73 -7.87 4.89 8.01
N GLN A 74 -6.86 4.20 8.53
CA GLN A 74 -6.27 4.53 9.84
C GLN A 74 -5.66 5.93 9.84
N LEU A 75 -4.84 6.27 8.83
CA LEU A 75 -4.23 7.60 8.70
C LEU A 75 -5.28 8.71 8.60
N ASN A 76 -6.35 8.49 7.82
CA ASN A 76 -7.46 9.44 7.74
C ASN A 76 -8.15 9.63 9.10
N ALA A 77 -8.36 8.54 9.85
CA ALA A 77 -8.95 8.62 11.18
C ALA A 77 -8.02 9.37 12.16
N GLU A 78 -6.72 9.01 12.18
CA GLU A 78 -5.70 9.62 13.05
C GLU A 78 -5.54 11.14 12.80
N HIS A 79 -5.59 11.59 11.54
CA HIS A 79 -5.32 12.98 11.16
C HIS A 79 -6.56 13.87 11.05
N TRP A 80 -7.69 13.33 10.59
CA TRP A 80 -8.85 14.13 10.19
C TRP A 80 -10.13 13.80 10.96
N GLN A 81 -10.29 12.58 11.48
CA GLN A 81 -11.35 12.29 12.44
C GLN A 81 -10.81 12.60 13.85
N LYS A 82 -10.71 13.89 14.17
CA LYS A 82 -10.61 14.27 15.58
C LYS A 82 -11.77 13.61 16.30
N LEU A 83 -11.45 12.71 17.24
CA LEU A 83 -12.37 12.20 18.25
C LEU A 83 -13.13 13.41 18.80
N GLU A 84 -14.39 13.56 18.40
CA GLU A 84 -15.33 14.38 19.16
C GLU A 84 -15.43 13.70 20.53
N ILE A 85 -14.87 14.37 21.54
CA ILE A 85 -14.98 14.00 22.96
C ILE A 85 -16.40 14.28 23.42
#